data_AF-A0A1R3TVK6-F1
#
_entry.id   AF-A0A1R3TVK6-F1
#
_cell.length_a   1.000
_cell.length_b   1.000
_cell.length_c   1.000
_cell.angle_alpha   90.00
_cell.angle_beta   90.00
_cell.angle_gamma   90.00
#
_symmetry.space_group_name_H-M   'P 1'
#
loop_
_entity.id
_entity.type
_entity.pdbx_description
1 polymer ?
#
loop_
_entity_poly.entity_id
_entity_poly.type
_entity_poly.pdbx_seq_one_letter_code
_entity_poly.pdbx_strand_id
1 'polypeptide(L)'
;MTSSACLAELIDEGYSKCFAFQINHTYLMDEGDFVLFDEQDRDIWGDTPMSHVDEVMKTQVGSEPGYASEWMTPTRTTGDRERFAQVRYRLICVSAIDPEKAADREKA
;
A
#
# COMPACT_ATOMS: atom_id res chain seq x y z
N MET A 1 -14.65 13.47 -14.79
CA MET A 1 -14.14 13.90 -13.47
C MET A 1 -13.34 12.73 -12.94
N THR A 2 -12.02 12.80 -13.01
CA THR A 2 -11.13 11.83 -12.35
C THR A 2 -11.15 12.19 -10.88
N SER A 3 -11.98 11.53 -10.08
CA SER A 3 -11.94 11.65 -8.63
C SER A 3 -10.56 11.20 -8.18
N SER A 4 -9.74 12.14 -7.72
CA SER A 4 -8.52 11.83 -6.99
C SER A 4 -8.97 11.30 -5.64
N ALA A 5 -8.86 10.00 -5.41
CA ALA A 5 -9.17 9.40 -4.11
C ALA A 5 -7.88 9.34 -3.28
N CYS A 6 -7.94 9.69 -2.01
CA CYS A 6 -6.85 9.38 -1.06
C CYS A 6 -7.03 7.99 -0.43
N LEU A 7 -6.01 7.49 0.25
CA LEU A 7 -6.07 6.17 0.90
C LEU A 7 -7.22 6.09 1.91
N ALA A 8 -7.38 7.10 2.77
CA ALA A 8 -8.45 7.10 3.77
C ALA A 8 -9.85 7.11 3.13
N GLU A 9 -10.06 7.86 2.04
CA GLU A 9 -11.32 7.87 1.30
C GLU A 9 -11.67 6.49 0.75
N LEU A 10 -10.70 5.76 0.18
CA LEU A 10 -10.92 4.40 -0.30
C LEU A 10 -11.35 3.46 0.84
N ILE A 11 -10.74 3.60 2.02
CA ILE A 11 -11.08 2.77 3.18
C ILE A 11 -12.47 3.14 3.72
N ASP A 12 -12.79 4.43 3.82
CA ASP A 12 -14.06 4.94 4.35
C ASP A 12 -15.25 4.61 3.43
N GLU A 13 -15.03 4.61 2.11
CA GLU A 13 -16.01 4.17 1.12
C GLU A 13 -16.19 2.64 1.08
N GLY A 14 -15.39 1.90 1.84
CA GLY A 14 -15.49 0.45 1.97
C GLY A 14 -14.85 -0.33 0.81
N TYR A 15 -13.97 0.31 0.02
CA TYR A 15 -13.24 -0.38 -1.05
C TYR A 15 -12.30 -1.46 -0.49
N SER A 16 -11.61 -1.17 0.61
CA SER A 16 -10.78 -2.12 1.35
C SER A 16 -10.73 -1.72 2.83
N LYS A 17 -10.16 -2.61 3.66
CA LYS A 17 -9.76 -2.29 5.04
C LYS A 17 -8.25 -2.40 5.26
N CYS A 18 -7.53 -2.73 4.20
CA CYS A 18 -6.13 -3.07 4.25
C CYS A 18 -5.35 -2.25 3.22
N PHE A 19 -4.07 -2.07 3.49
CA PHE A 19 -3.12 -1.50 2.55
C PHE A 19 -1.76 -2.18 2.71
N ALA A 20 -0.87 -1.98 1.75
CA ALA A 20 0.46 -2.57 1.77
C ALA A 20 1.52 -1.60 1.23
N PHE A 21 2.77 -1.84 1.62
CA PHE A 21 3.93 -1.14 1.08
C PHE A 21 4.58 -1.97 0.00
N GLN A 22 4.51 -1.50 -1.24
CA GLN A 22 5.30 -2.08 -2.32
C GLN A 22 6.65 -1.39 -2.39
N ILE A 23 7.73 -2.15 -2.21
CA ILE A 23 9.11 -1.67 -2.46
C ILE A 23 9.45 -1.90 -3.94
N ASN A 24 10.22 -1.00 -4.56
CA ASN A 24 10.66 -1.07 -5.96
C ASN A 24 11.70 -2.17 -6.24
N HIS A 25 11.52 -3.34 -5.66
CA HIS A 25 12.33 -4.53 -5.88
C HIS A 25 11.55 -5.55 -6.73
N THR A 26 12.22 -6.56 -7.28
CA THR A 26 11.62 -7.64 -8.10
C THR A 26 10.68 -8.57 -7.30
N TYR A 27 10.25 -8.15 -6.11
CA TYR A 27 9.39 -8.90 -5.22
C TYR A 27 7.94 -8.87 -5.72
N LEU A 28 7.30 -10.04 -5.71
CA LEU A 28 5.87 -10.16 -5.96
C LEU A 28 5.16 -10.04 -4.61
N MET A 29 4.25 -9.08 -4.50
CA MET A 29 3.46 -8.92 -3.29
C MET A 29 2.48 -10.08 -3.12
N ASP A 30 2.34 -10.55 -1.89
CA ASP A 30 1.35 -11.54 -1.49
C ASP A 30 0.33 -10.96 -0.50
N GLU A 31 -0.73 -11.72 -0.20
CA GLU A 31 -1.77 -11.28 0.75
C GLU A 31 -1.20 -10.95 2.14
N GLY A 32 -0.06 -11.55 2.51
CA GLY A 32 0.60 -11.36 3.78
C GLY A 32 1.39 -10.06 3.92
N ASP A 33 1.56 -9.31 2.83
CA ASP A 33 2.17 -7.97 2.85
C ASP A 33 1.18 -6.87 3.25
N PHE A 34 -0.11 -7.20 3.32
CA PHE A 34 -1.17 -6.26 3.66
C PHE A 34 -1.41 -6.21 5.16
N VAL A 35 -1.57 -5.00 5.67
CA VAL A 35 -1.87 -4.69 7.07
C VAL A 35 -3.24 -4.02 7.16
N LEU A 36 -3.87 -4.14 8.33
CA LEU A 36 -5.10 -3.40 8.61
C LEU A 36 -4.80 -1.90 8.68
N PHE A 37 -5.70 -1.11 8.12
CA PHE A 37 -5.63 0.34 8.22
C PHE A 37 -6.24 0.79 9.55
N ASP A 38 -5.43 1.42 10.41
CA ASP A 38 -5.86 1.91 11.72
C ASP A 38 -5.90 3.46 11.82
N GLU A 39 -6.13 3.98 13.03
CA GLU A 39 -6.15 5.44 13.27
C GLU A 39 -4.78 6.09 13.09
N GLN A 40 -3.69 5.39 13.43
CA GLN A 40 -2.34 5.91 13.25
C GLN A 40 -1.98 5.99 11.76
N ASP A 41 -2.34 4.97 10.99
CA ASP A 41 -2.16 4.96 9.54
C ASP A 41 -2.99 6.04 8.85
N ARG A 42 -4.16 6.37 9.38
CA ARG A 42 -4.94 7.52 8.89
C ARG A 42 -4.17 8.82 9.00
N ASP A 43 -3.55 9.08 10.15
CA ASP A 43 -2.80 10.32 10.38
C ASP A 43 -1.53 10.40 9.52
N ILE A 44 -0.87 9.26 9.25
CA ILE A 44 0.40 9.22 8.52
C ILE A 44 0.19 9.14 7.00
N TRP A 45 -0.74 8.29 6.56
CA TRP A 45 -0.89 7.88 5.17
C TRP A 45 -2.26 8.20 4.56
N GLY A 46 -3.25 8.59 5.37
CA GLY A 46 -4.63 8.76 4.92
C GLY A 46 -4.79 9.72 3.74
N ASP A 47 -4.06 10.83 3.75
CA ASP A 47 -4.08 11.85 2.69
C ASP A 47 -3.25 11.48 1.45
N THR A 48 -2.65 10.29 1.40
CA THR A 48 -1.84 9.87 0.25
C THR A 48 -2.71 9.74 -0.99
N PRO A 49 -2.42 10.47 -2.09
CA PRO A 49 -3.18 10.35 -3.32
C PRO A 49 -3.01 8.98 -3.96
N MET A 50 -4.12 8.41 -4.42
CA MET A 50 -4.17 7.08 -5.00
C MET A 50 -4.76 7.15 -6.43
N SER A 51 -4.19 6.35 -7.33
CA SER A 51 -4.67 6.21 -8.70
C SER A 51 -5.02 4.76 -9.00
N HIS A 52 -6.08 4.55 -9.77
CA HIS A 52 -6.45 3.21 -10.24
C HIS A 52 -5.37 2.65 -11.16
N VAL A 53 -5.02 1.38 -10.95
CA VAL A 53 -4.04 0.62 -11.73
C VAL A 53 -4.64 -0.76 -12.00
N ASP A 54 -4.77 -1.11 -13.29
CA ASP A 54 -5.45 -2.34 -13.72
C ASP A 54 -4.71 -3.62 -13.28
N GLU A 55 -3.41 -3.53 -13.04
CA GLU A 55 -2.58 -4.65 -12.58
C GLU A 55 -1.64 -4.16 -11.46
N VAL A 56 -2.19 -3.92 -10.27
CA VAL A 56 -1.42 -3.36 -9.16
C VAL A 56 -0.69 -4.44 -8.35
N MET A 57 -1.33 -5.59 -8.17
CA MET A 57 -0.80 -6.73 -7.43
C MET A 57 -0.74 -7.96 -8.33
N LYS A 58 0.40 -8.65 -8.35
CA LYS A 58 0.50 -9.95 -9.03
C LYS A 58 0.27 -11.04 -8.01
N THR A 59 -0.78 -11.82 -8.21
CA THR A 59 -1.11 -12.99 -7.39
C THR A 59 -0.64 -14.26 -8.08
N GLN A 60 -0.75 -15.41 -7.41
CA GLN A 60 -0.47 -16.71 -8.03
C GLN A 60 -1.47 -17.08 -9.14
N VAL A 61 -2.64 -16.46 -9.15
CA VAL A 61 -3.74 -16.75 -10.08
C VAL A 61 -3.88 -15.71 -11.19
N GLY A 62 -3.16 -14.58 -11.12
CA GLY A 62 -3.22 -13.52 -12.12
C GLY A 62 -2.71 -12.18 -11.61
N SER A 63 -3.27 -11.10 -12.14
CA SER A 63 -3.06 -9.74 -11.65
C SER A 63 -4.38 -9.24 -11.07
N GLU A 64 -4.34 -8.58 -9.91
CA GLU A 64 -5.49 -7.92 -9.31
C GLU A 64 -5.41 -6.41 -9.56
N PRO A 65 -6.51 -5.77 -10.00
CA PRO A 65 -6.59 -4.33 -10.10
C PRO A 65 -6.69 -3.70 -8.71
N GLY A 66 -6.35 -2.42 -8.62
CA GLY A 66 -6.63 -1.64 -7.44
C GLY A 66 -6.04 -0.26 -7.51
N TYR A 67 -5.66 0.28 -6.35
CA TYR A 67 -5.19 1.64 -6.23
C TYR A 67 -3.75 1.67 -5.76
N ALA A 68 -2.95 2.55 -6.36
CA ALA A 68 -1.56 2.76 -5.99
C ALA A 68 -1.25 4.25 -5.84
N SER A 69 -0.39 4.57 -4.87
CA SER A 69 0.24 5.89 -4.82
C SER A 69 1.35 6.00 -5.87
N GLU A 70 1.85 7.22 -6.07
CA GLU A 70 3.14 7.42 -6.72
C GLU A 70 4.29 6.76 -5.91
N TRP A 71 5.41 6.52 -6.58
CA TRP A 71 6.63 6.03 -5.94
C TRP A 71 7.27 7.13 -5.09
N MET A 72 7.28 6.92 -3.78
CA MET A 72 7.89 7.77 -2.76
C MET A 72 9.30 7.30 -2.42
N THR A 73 10.14 8.22 -1.95
CA THR A 73 11.51 7.92 -1.49
C THR A 73 11.56 8.06 0.03
N PRO A 74 12.10 7.08 0.79
CA PRO A 74 12.24 7.17 2.24
C PRO A 74 13.13 8.37 2.62
N THR A 75 12.59 9.27 3.43
CA THR A 75 13.31 10.47 3.88
C THR A 75 13.93 10.21 5.25
N ARG A 76 14.94 9.33 5.36
CA ARG A 76 15.76 9.27 6.59
C ARG A 76 17.13 9.92 6.38
N THR A 77 17.23 11.16 6.87
CA THR A 77 18.47 11.88 7.15
C THR A 77 19.06 11.42 8.49
N THR A 78 20.00 10.48 8.48
CA THR A 78 21.15 10.47 9.42
C THR A 78 22.20 9.44 8.96
N GLY A 79 23.42 9.90 8.68
CA GLY A 79 24.63 9.04 8.61
C GLY A 79 24.97 8.39 7.27
N ASP A 80 24.06 7.61 6.66
CA ASP A 80 24.43 6.69 5.56
C ASP A 80 23.97 7.18 4.20
N ARG A 81 24.61 8.25 3.71
CA ARG A 81 24.17 9.02 2.53
C ARG A 81 24.24 8.32 1.17
N GLU A 82 24.82 7.12 1.06
CA GLU A 82 25.10 6.54 -0.26
C GLU A 82 24.53 5.13 -0.51
N ARG A 83 23.98 4.43 0.50
CA ARG A 83 23.51 3.04 0.31
C ARG A 83 22.02 2.88 0.03
N PHE A 84 21.18 3.87 0.32
CA PHE A 84 19.72 3.74 0.22
C PHE A 84 19.06 4.64 -0.83
N ALA A 85 19.84 5.36 -1.64
CA ALA A 85 19.33 6.36 -2.59
C ALA A 85 18.43 5.79 -3.71
N GLN A 86 18.26 4.47 -3.81
CA GLN A 86 17.47 3.83 -4.86
C GLN A 86 16.21 3.11 -4.35
N VAL A 87 16.03 2.96 -3.03
CA VAL A 87 14.83 2.31 -2.51
C VAL A 87 13.68 3.30 -2.62
N ARG A 88 12.66 2.93 -3.40
CA ARG A 88 11.39 3.64 -3.47
C ARG A 88 10.30 2.70 -2.99
N TYR A 89 9.26 3.27 -2.41
CA TYR A 89 8.08 2.53 -2.01
C TYR A 89 6.83 3.23 -2.53
N ARG A 90 5.73 2.51 -2.64
CA ARG A 90 4.40 3.07 -2.88
C ARG A 90 3.37 2.33 -2.02
N LEU A 91 2.28 3.01 -1.70
CA LEU A 91 1.15 2.38 -1.03
C LEU A 91 0.28 1.70 -2.07
N ILE A 92 -0.21 0.52 -1.72
CA ILE A 92 -1.13 -0.28 -2.52
C ILE A 92 -2.39 -0.55 -1.70
N CYS A 93 -3.55 -0.39 -2.32
CA CYS A 93 -4.84 -0.71 -1.76
C CYS A 93 -5.62 -1.56 -2.77
N VAL A 94 -6.04 -2.76 -2.37
CA VAL A 94 -6.84 -3.66 -3.21
C VAL A 94 -8.03 -4.19 -2.42
N SER A 95 -9.13 -4.47 -3.11
CA SER A 95 -10.38 -4.93 -2.49
C SER A 95 -10.41 -6.42 -2.17
N ALA A 96 -9.49 -7.21 -2.74
CA ALA A 96 -9.48 -8.67 -2.62
C ALA A 96 -8.88 -9.19 -1.30
N ILE A 97 -8.32 -8.33 -0.45
CA ILE A 97 -7.67 -8.76 0.81
C ILE A 97 -8.71 -8.97 1.90
N ASP A 98 -8.63 -10.15 2.53
CA ASP A 98 -9.41 -10.47 3.71
C ASP A 98 -8.79 -9.81 4.97
N PRO A 99 -9.50 -8.88 5.62
CA PRO A 99 -8.99 -8.18 6.81
C PRO A 99 -8.73 -9.13 7.99
N GLU A 100 -9.43 -10.25 8.11
CA GLU A 100 -9.22 -11.19 9.22
C GLU A 100 -7.84 -11.85 9.11
N LYS A 101 -7.41 -12.19 7.89
CA LYS A 101 -6.07 -12.73 7.63
C LYS A 101 -4.97 -11.70 7.88
N ALA A 102 -5.22 -10.43 7.61
CA ALA A 102 -4.27 -9.35 7.87
C ALA A 102 -4.11 -9.11 9.38
N ALA A 103 -5.23 -9.14 10.14
CA ALA A 103 -5.27 -8.91 11.58
C ALA A 103 -4.50 -9.94 12.42
N ASP A 104 -4.58 -11.22 12.04
CA ASP A 104 -3.97 -12.32 12.79
C ASP A 104 -2.43 -12.24 12.83
N ARG A 105 -1.82 -11.51 11.88
CA ARG A 105 -0.36 -11.37 11.79
C ARG A 105 0.21 -10.25 12.64
N GLU A 106 -0.57 -9.23 12.95
CA GLU A 106 -0.13 -8.14 13.84
C GLU A 106 0.02 -8.61 15.30
N LYS A 107 -0.60 -9.76 15.64
CA LYS A 107 -0.58 -10.36 16.98
C LYS A 107 0.45 -11.47 17.16
N ALA A 108 1.18 -11.86 16.12
CA ALA A 108 2.15 -12.98 16.12
C ALA A 108 3.60 -12.49 16.30
#